data_AF-A0A7J9TJH4-F1
#
_entry.id   AF-A0A7J9TJH4-F1
#
_cell.length_a   1.000
_cell.length_b   1.000
_cell.length_c   1.000
_cell.angle_alpha   90.00
_cell.angle_beta   90.00
_cell.angle_gamma   90.00
#
_symmetry.space_group_name_H-M   'P 1'
#
loop_
_entity.id
_entity.type
_entity.pdbx_description
1 polymer ?
#
loop_
_entity_poly.entity_id
_entity_poly.type
_entity_poly.pdbx_seq_one_letter_code
_entity_poly.pdbx_strand_id
1 'polypeptide(L)' 'MTTYKQGDIILVWFPDSNLMTAKKRPAVVLQSNNLQTGLGQLIIGMITSVKSTSKC' A
#
# COMPACT_ATOMS: atom_id res chain seq x y z
N MET A 1 -15.53 10.20 8.00
CA MET A 1 -14.13 9.73 8.05
C MET A 1 -14.10 8.35 7.44
N THR A 2 -13.30 8.10 6.40
CA THR A 2 -13.31 6.81 5.69
C THR A 2 -12.60 5.77 6.55
N THR A 3 -13.32 4.75 7.00
CA THR A 3 -12.76 3.64 7.78
C THR A 3 -12.22 2.59 6.81
N TYR A 4 -10.95 2.22 6.96
CA TYR A 4 -10.32 1.13 6.22
C TYR A 4 -10.28 -0.11 7.09
N LYS A 5 -10.68 -1.26 6.55
CA LYS A 5 -10.61 -2.56 7.21
C LYS A 5 -9.47 -3.38 6.64
N GLN A 6 -8.92 -4.27 7.47
CA GLN A 6 -7.94 -5.25 7.02
C GLN A 6 -8.51 -6.06 5.83
N GLY A 7 -7.74 -6.15 4.74
CA GLY A 7 -8.14 -6.82 3.51
C GLY A 7 -8.79 -5.92 2.46
N ASP A 8 -9.12 -4.66 2.78
CA ASP A 8 -9.61 -3.71 1.77
C ASP A 8 -8.53 -3.43 0.72
N ILE A 9 -8.96 -3.33 -0.54
CA ILE A 9 -8.11 -2.90 -1.66
C ILE A 9 -8.37 -1.42 -1.91
N ILE A 10 -7.33 -0.61 -1.76
CA ILE A 10 -7.38 0.85 -1.94
C ILE A 10 -6.43 1.29 -3.05
N LEU A 11 -6.76 2.40 -3.72
CA LEU A 11 -5.94 2.96 -4.77
C LEU A 11 -5.12 4.13 -4.22
N VAL A 12 -3.79 3.97 -4.17
CA VAL A 12 -2.87 4.95 -3.55
C VAL A 12 -1.85 5.43 -4.58
N TRP A 13 -1.42 6.69 -4.45
CA TRP A 13 -0.29 7.20 -5.23
C TRP A 13 1.00 6.56 -4.73
N PHE A 14 1.69 5.86 -5.63
CA PHE A 14 2.99 5.29 -5.34
C PHE A 14 4.05 5.91 -6.26
N PRO A 15 5.19 6.38 -5.72
CA PRO A 15 6.29 6.85 -6.55
C PRO A 15 6.86 5.69 -7.37
N ASP A 16 7.15 5.94 -8.64
CA ASP A 16 7.95 5.04 -9.46
C ASP A 16 9.40 5.04 -8.97
N SER A 17 10.21 4.04 -9.35
CA SER A 17 11.60 3.91 -8.91
C SER A 17 12.50 5.08 -9.32
N ASN A 18 12.08 5.87 -10.33
CA ASN A 18 12.75 7.09 -10.73
C ASN A 18 12.48 8.27 -9.78
N LEU A 19 11.59 8.11 -8.78
CA LEU A 19 11.13 9.09 -7.77
C LEU A 19 10.54 10.40 -8.33
N MET A 20 10.49 10.56 -9.65
CA MET A 20 10.02 11.77 -10.34
C MET A 20 8.54 11.67 -10.74
N THR A 21 8.05 10.45 -10.96
CA THR A 21 6.66 10.20 -11.34
C THR A 21 5.97 9.35 -10.30
N ALA A 22 4.70 9.64 -10.01
CA ALA A 22 3.86 8.77 -9.21
C ALA A 22 2.72 8.24 -10.08
N LYS A 23 2.34 6.99 -9.86
CA LYS A 23 1.17 6.38 -10.48
C LYS A 23 0.27 5.80 -9.40
N LYS A 24 -1.03 5.82 -9.63
CA LYS A 24 -1.99 5.16 -8.75
C LYS A 24 -1.83 3.65 -8.89
N ARG A 25 -1.52 2.96 -7.79
CA ARG A 25 -1.36 1.51 -7.73
C ARG A 25 -2.28 0.93 -6.66
N PRO A 26 -2.87 -0.24 -6.88
CA PRO A 26 -3.65 -0.91 -5.85
C PRO A 26 -2.73 -1.31 -4.69
N ALA A 27 -3.24 -1.15 -3.47
CA ALA A 27 -2.60 -1.60 -2.25
C ALA A 27 -3.64 -2.28 -1.35
N VAL A 28 -3.22 -3.32 -0.63
CA VAL A 28 -4.06 -4.01 0.35
C VAL A 28 -3.80 -3.43 1.74
N VAL A 29 -4.87 -3.24 2.51
CA VAL A 29 -4.78 -2.81 3.91
C VAL A 29 -4.37 -4.01 4.76
N LEU A 30 -3.22 -3.91 5.41
CA LEU A 30 -2.67 -4.97 6.27
C LEU A 30 -2.93 -4.72 7.75
N GLN A 31 -3.17 -3.46 8.13
CA GLN A 31 -3.40 -3.06 9.52
C GLN A 31 -4.68 -3.68 10.08
N SER A 32 -4.59 -4.24 11.29
CA SER A 32 -5.75 -4.74 12.02
C SER A 32 -6.58 -3.58 12.57
N ASN A 33 -7.90 -3.80 12.71
CA ASN A 33 -8.88 -2.76 13.03
C ASN A 33 -8.68 -2.08 14.41
N ASN A 34 -7.78 -2.59 15.27
CA ASN A 34 -7.55 -2.11 16.64
C ASN A 34 -6.06 -1.94 16.99
N LEU A 35 -5.20 -1.69 16.00
CA LEU A 35 -3.80 -1.35 16.30
C LEU A 35 -3.75 0.08 16.88
N GLN A 36 -3.72 0.20 18.21
CA GLN A 36 -3.54 1.46 18.95
C GLN A 36 -2.10 1.96 18.78
N THR A 37 -1.75 2.43 17.58
CA THR A 37 -0.43 3.04 17.34
C THR A 37 -0.38 4.50 17.81
N GLY A 38 -1.53 5.12 18.10
CA GLY A 38 -1.62 6.56 18.41
C GLY A 38 -1.23 7.46 17.23
N LEU A 39 -0.97 6.87 16.06
CA LEU A 39 -0.52 7.56 14.85
C LEU A 39 -1.63 7.45 13.79
N GLY A 40 -1.90 8.55 13.09
CA GLY A 40 -2.82 8.58 11.94
C GLY A 40 -2.26 7.88 10.69
N GLN A 41 -1.47 6.81 10.86
CA GLN A 41 -0.81 6.06 9.79
C GLN A 41 -1.54 4.73 9.55
N LEU A 42 -1.49 4.25 8.31
CA LEU A 42 -2.10 2.98 7.88
C LEU A 42 -1.03 2.10 7.24
N ILE A 43 -0.85 0.88 7.76
CA ILE A 43 0.05 -0.11 7.15
C ILE A 43 -0.64 -0.73 5.93
N ILE A 44 -0.05 -0.55 4.76
CA ILE A 44 -0.54 -1.07 3.47
C ILE A 44 0.55 -1.82 2.72
N GLY A 45 0.17 -2.83 1.94
CA GLY A 45 1.05 -3.57 1.05
C GLY A 45 0.75 -3.25 -0.40
N MET A 46 1.76 -2.89 -1.20
CA MET A 46 1.58 -2.66 -2.63
C MET A 46 1.24 -3.98 -3.36
N ILE A 47 0.25 -3.94 -4.25
CA ILE A 47 -0.01 -5.00 -5.22
C ILE A 47 0.66 -4.63 -6.55
N THR A 48 1.55 -5.50 -7.04
CA THR A 48 2.20 -5.37 -8.34
C THR A 48 1.94 -6.61 -9.19
N SER A 49 1.72 -6.42 -10.50
CA SER A 49 1.56 -7.51 -11.45
C SER A 49 2.89 -8.08 -11.93
N VAL A 50 4.00 -7.36 -11.71
CA VAL A 50 5.34 -7.79 -12.14
C VAL A 50 6.09 -8.41 -10.97
N LYS A 51 6.69 -9.58 -11.19
CA LYS A 51 7.67 -10.17 -10.28
C LYS A 51 9.05 -9.61 -10.62
N SER A 52 9.79 -9.19 -9.59
CA SER A 52 11.22 -8.97 -9.75
C SER A 52 11.90 -10.33 -9.80
N THR A 53 12.20 -10.82 -11.00
CA THR A 53 13.10 -11.95 -11.19
C THR A 53 14.53 -11.45 -11.08
N SER A 54 15.19 -11.69 -9.94
CA SER A 54 16.64 -11.71 -9.91
C SER A 54 17.10 -12.89 -10.76
N LYS A 55 17.60 -12.63 -11.97
CA LYS A 55 18.41 -13.63 -12.67
C LYS A 55 19.66 -13.84 -11.82
N CYS A 56 19.78 -15.02 -11.22
CA CYS A 56 21.04 -15.52 -10.69
C CYS A 56 22.05 -15.74 -11.82
#